data_AF-A0A820YKJ1-F1
#
_entry.id   AF-A0A820YKJ1-F1
#
_cell.length_a   1.000
_cell.length_b   1.000
_cell.length_c   1.000
_cell.angle_alpha   90.00
_cell.angle_beta   90.00
_cell.angle_gamma   90.00
#
_symmetry.space_group_name_H-M   'P 1'
#
loop_
_entity.id
_entity.type
_entity.pdbx_description
1 polymer ?
#
loop_
_entity_poly.entity_id
_entity_poly.type
_entity_poly.pdbx_seq_one_letter_code
_entity_poly.pdbx_strand_id
1 'polypeptide(L)'
;MIATYSSLATFQSMGKTYENRDIWLSNKKRAFMDFGIHAREWISPATGIYMINEFLTTYASGADAKTILNAWELHIVPDLNPDGYAYSHSRDRKWRKNRKPTGDDCIGVDLNRNFGYKWNTGGSSANPCSDQFHGSSAMSENETKALQSYMTGKIWTTYLTFHSYGQ
;
A
#
# COMPACT_ATOMS: atom_id res chain seq x y z
N MET A 1 -19.74 3.57 -21.55
CA MET A 1 -18.62 3.49 -20.57
C MET A 1 -17.67 2.34 -20.89
N ILE A 2 -18.07 1.05 -20.84
CA ILE A 2 -17.18 -0.08 -21.20
C ILE A 2 -16.73 -0.06 -22.68
N ALA A 3 -17.62 0.29 -23.60
CA ALA A 3 -17.27 0.47 -25.03
C ALA A 3 -16.38 1.71 -25.30
N THR A 4 -16.30 2.64 -24.35
CA THR A 4 -15.54 3.89 -24.46
C THR A 4 -14.08 3.72 -24.02
N TYR A 5 -13.76 2.61 -23.33
CA TYR A 5 -12.44 2.31 -22.78
C TYR A 5 -11.98 0.87 -23.05
N SER A 6 -12.55 0.19 -24.05
CA SER A 6 -12.24 -1.21 -24.39
C SER A 6 -10.77 -1.43 -24.80
N SER A 7 -10.06 -0.38 -25.18
CA SER A 7 -8.61 -0.42 -25.48
C SER A 7 -7.72 -0.40 -24.22
N LEU A 8 -8.28 -0.15 -23.03
CA LEU A 8 -7.54 -0.03 -21.77
C LEU A 8 -7.56 -1.31 -20.91
N ALA A 9 -8.39 -2.28 -21.29
CA ALA A 9 -8.58 -3.49 -20.52
C ALA A 9 -8.54 -4.73 -21.43
N THR A 10 -7.52 -5.56 -21.24
CA THR A 10 -7.39 -6.87 -21.86
C THR A 10 -8.26 -7.87 -21.09
N PHE A 11 -9.31 -8.33 -21.76
CA PHE A 11 -10.19 -9.36 -21.25
C PHE A 11 -10.03 -10.65 -22.06
N GLN A 12 -9.95 -11.78 -21.38
CA GLN A 12 -10.03 -13.12 -21.94
C GLN A 12 -11.40 -13.71 -21.60
N SER A 13 -12.09 -14.28 -22.57
CA SER A 13 -13.31 -15.04 -22.29
C SER A 13 -12.94 -16.30 -21.50
N MET A 14 -13.57 -16.51 -20.35
CA MET A 14 -13.44 -17.72 -19.53
C MET A 14 -14.57 -18.74 -19.77
N GLY A 15 -15.51 -18.42 -20.66
CA GLY A 15 -16.65 -19.28 -20.97
C GLY A 15 -17.86 -18.50 -21.46
N LYS A 16 -18.93 -19.22 -21.81
CA LYS A 16 -20.20 -18.63 -22.26
C LYS A 16 -21.28 -18.85 -21.19
N THR A 17 -22.19 -17.90 -21.04
CA THR A 17 -23.44 -18.08 -20.29
C THR A 17 -24.39 -19.02 -21.04
N TYR A 18 -25.48 -19.46 -20.39
CA TYR A 18 -26.57 -20.21 -21.04
C TYR A 18 -27.12 -19.53 -22.30
N GLU A 19 -27.27 -18.19 -22.28
CA GLU A 19 -27.68 -17.39 -23.45
C GLU A 19 -26.51 -16.96 -24.37
N ASN A 20 -25.40 -17.70 -24.35
CA ASN A 20 -24.24 -17.53 -25.23
C ASN A 20 -23.50 -16.18 -25.14
N ARG A 21 -23.45 -15.54 -23.97
CA ARG A 21 -22.64 -14.33 -23.72
C ARG A 21 -21.30 -14.70 -23.12
N ASP A 22 -20.23 -14.04 -23.53
CA ASP A 22 -18.90 -14.24 -22.93
C ASP A 22 -18.86 -13.78 -21.47
N ILE A 23 -18.26 -14.61 -20.63
CA ILE A 23 -17.85 -14.26 -19.27
C ILE A 23 -16.40 -13.80 -19.39
N TRP A 24 -16.14 -12.52 -19.13
CA TRP A 24 -14.83 -11.90 -19.35
C TRP A 24 -13.98 -11.89 -18.07
N LEU A 25 -12.72 -12.32 -18.17
CA LEU A 25 -11.69 -12.27 -17.13
C LEU A 25 -10.59 -11.29 -17.53
N SER A 26 -10.08 -10.45 -16.62
CA SER A 26 -8.93 -9.58 -16.92
C SER A 26 -7.60 -10.32 -16.68
N ASN A 27 -6.63 -10.18 -17.60
CA ASN A 27 -5.33 -10.87 -17.58
C ASN A 27 -4.14 -10.00 -17.10
N LYS A 28 -4.36 -8.80 -16.56
CA LYS A 28 -3.26 -7.93 -16.14
C LYS A 28 -2.53 -8.48 -14.92
N LYS A 29 -1.20 -8.32 -14.89
CA LYS A 29 -0.41 -8.57 -13.67
C LYS A 29 -0.76 -7.51 -12.63
N ARG A 30 -0.79 -7.89 -11.35
CA ARG A 30 -1.10 -6.95 -10.25
C ARG A 30 0.14 -6.57 -9.47
N ALA A 31 0.35 -5.27 -9.33
CA ALA A 31 1.35 -4.71 -8.42
C ALA A 31 0.66 -3.89 -7.33
N PHE A 32 1.07 -4.12 -6.08
CA PHE A 32 0.69 -3.28 -4.95
C PHE A 32 1.86 -2.40 -4.55
N MET A 33 1.59 -1.13 -4.28
CA MET A 33 2.58 -0.14 -3.86
C MET A 33 2.05 0.63 -2.66
N ASP A 34 2.77 0.63 -1.54
CA ASP A 34 2.48 1.50 -0.41
C ASP A 34 3.61 2.49 -0.12
N PHE A 35 3.18 3.63 0.41
CA PHE A 35 4.01 4.75 0.80
C PHE A 35 3.60 5.18 2.22
N GLY A 36 4.49 5.89 2.92
CA GLY A 36 4.14 6.58 4.16
C GLY A 36 3.90 5.70 5.39
N ILE A 37 4.20 4.41 5.38
CA ILE A 37 3.98 3.54 6.56
C ILE A 37 4.71 4.06 7.82
N HIS A 38 5.87 4.71 7.66
CA HIS A 38 6.49 5.51 8.73
C HIS A 38 6.25 7.00 8.51
N ALA A 39 5.63 7.63 9.51
CA ALA A 39 5.13 8.99 9.40
C ALA A 39 6.17 10.06 9.03
N ARG A 40 7.37 10.00 9.60
CA ARG A 40 8.45 10.99 9.37
C ARG A 40 9.07 10.93 7.97
N GLU A 41 8.84 9.89 7.21
CA GLU A 41 9.49 9.62 5.92
C GLU A 41 8.77 10.37 4.78
N TRP A 42 8.64 11.69 4.90
CA TRP A 42 7.78 12.53 4.05
C TRP A 42 8.00 12.42 2.54
N ILE A 43 9.22 12.05 2.11
CA ILE A 43 9.50 11.85 0.69
C ILE A 43 8.75 10.64 0.12
N SER A 44 8.42 9.65 0.94
CA SER A 44 7.66 8.47 0.51
C SER A 44 6.24 8.87 0.05
N PRO A 45 5.37 9.49 0.88
CA PRO A 45 4.07 9.96 0.41
C PRO A 45 4.14 10.95 -0.77
N ALA A 46 5.10 11.88 -0.75
CA ALA A 46 5.31 12.82 -1.86
C ALA A 46 5.60 12.09 -3.19
N THR A 47 6.43 11.04 -3.15
CA THR A 47 6.74 10.20 -4.30
C THR A 47 5.52 9.41 -4.77
N GLY A 48 4.74 8.85 -3.84
CA GLY A 48 3.50 8.14 -4.18
C GLY A 48 2.51 9.02 -4.93
N ILE A 49 2.30 10.26 -4.46
CA ILE A 49 1.43 11.25 -5.13
C ILE A 49 2.01 11.64 -6.49
N TYR A 50 3.31 11.90 -6.57
CA TYR A 50 3.98 12.21 -7.84
C TYR A 50 3.82 11.09 -8.87
N MET A 51 4.04 9.83 -8.48
CA MET A 51 3.87 8.67 -9.36
C MET A 51 2.44 8.55 -9.89
N ILE A 52 1.43 8.76 -9.02
CA ILE A 52 0.03 8.78 -9.46
C ILE A 52 -0.18 9.88 -10.51
N ASN A 53 0.32 11.09 -10.26
CA ASN A 53 0.21 12.20 -11.22
C ASN A 53 0.88 11.88 -12.56
N GLU A 54 2.10 11.35 -12.54
CA GLU A 54 2.84 11.00 -13.76
C GLU A 54 2.09 9.95 -14.59
N PHE A 55 1.58 8.90 -13.94
CA PHE A 55 0.81 7.87 -14.64
C PHE A 55 -0.47 8.42 -15.26
N LEU A 56 -1.16 9.34 -14.59
CA LEU A 56 -2.40 9.92 -15.10
C LEU A 56 -2.17 10.94 -16.22
N THR A 57 -1.15 11.79 -16.10
CA THR A 57 -0.92 12.90 -17.04
C THR A 57 -0.16 12.47 -18.30
N THR A 58 0.67 11.43 -18.21
CA THR A 58 1.49 10.96 -19.34
C THR A 58 0.92 9.72 -20.04
N TYR A 59 -0.19 9.13 -19.58
CA TYR A 59 -0.71 7.90 -20.19
C TYR A 59 -0.99 8.02 -21.71
N ALA A 60 -1.51 9.16 -22.17
CA ALA A 60 -1.86 9.35 -23.58
C ALA A 60 -0.64 9.67 -24.47
N SER A 61 0.38 10.30 -23.92
CA SER A 61 1.52 10.88 -24.65
C SER A 61 2.85 10.18 -24.41
N GLY A 62 2.99 9.44 -23.30
CA GLY A 62 4.23 8.80 -22.84
C GLY A 62 4.24 7.30 -23.11
N ALA A 63 5.28 6.82 -23.79
CA ALA A 63 5.45 5.40 -24.10
C ALA A 63 5.54 4.53 -22.83
N ASP A 64 6.19 5.01 -21.77
CA ASP A 64 6.44 4.22 -20.56
C ASP A 64 5.19 4.03 -19.70
N ALA A 65 4.50 5.12 -19.34
CA ALA A 65 3.25 5.04 -18.58
C ALA A 65 2.19 4.19 -19.30
N LYS A 66 2.10 4.34 -20.63
CA LYS A 66 1.22 3.52 -21.47
C LYS A 66 1.62 2.05 -21.45
N THR A 67 2.90 1.75 -21.59
CA THR A 67 3.41 0.36 -21.55
C THR A 67 3.12 -0.29 -20.21
N ILE A 68 3.40 0.40 -19.10
CA ILE A 68 3.17 -0.10 -17.74
C ILE A 68 1.68 -0.31 -17.50
N LEU A 69 0.84 0.70 -17.72
CA LEU A 69 -0.59 0.62 -17.42
C LEU A 69 -1.37 -0.32 -18.35
N ASN A 70 -0.85 -0.63 -19.54
CA ASN A 70 -1.42 -1.67 -20.40
C ASN A 70 -1.12 -3.10 -19.90
N ALA A 71 0.05 -3.31 -19.30
CA ALA A 71 0.49 -4.62 -18.83
C ALA A 71 0.11 -4.91 -17.36
N TRP A 72 -0.06 -3.86 -16.55
CA TRP A 72 -0.22 -3.95 -15.10
C TRP A 72 -1.48 -3.25 -14.59
N GLU A 73 -2.09 -3.86 -13.57
CA GLU A 73 -3.04 -3.23 -12.67
C GLU A 73 -2.26 -2.76 -11.44
N LEU A 74 -2.15 -1.44 -11.27
CA LEU A 74 -1.41 -0.82 -10.17
C LEU A 74 -2.37 -0.43 -9.06
N HIS A 75 -2.11 -0.91 -7.84
CA HIS A 75 -2.83 -0.54 -6.63
C HIS A 75 -1.91 0.27 -5.74
N ILE A 76 -2.19 1.55 -5.55
CA ILE A 76 -1.29 2.49 -4.89
C ILE A 76 -1.96 3.07 -3.65
N VAL A 77 -1.29 2.94 -2.49
CA VAL A 77 -1.63 3.62 -1.23
C VAL A 77 -0.61 4.73 -1.00
N PRO A 78 -0.94 6.01 -1.25
CA PRO A 78 0.02 7.11 -1.15
C PRO A 78 0.41 7.44 0.31
N ASP A 79 -0.40 7.03 1.28
CA ASP A 79 -0.07 7.14 2.71
C ASP A 79 -0.78 6.04 3.50
N LEU A 80 -0.01 5.10 4.06
CA LEU A 80 -0.51 3.99 4.87
C LEU A 80 -0.65 4.34 6.36
N ASN A 81 -0.10 5.48 6.81
CA ASN A 81 -0.15 5.92 8.20
C ASN A 81 -0.59 7.39 8.30
N PRO A 82 -1.84 7.71 7.92
CA PRO A 82 -2.33 9.08 7.86
C PRO A 82 -2.33 9.78 9.23
N ASP A 83 -2.65 9.06 10.31
CA ASP A 83 -2.63 9.62 11.66
C ASP A 83 -1.22 10.02 12.10
N GLY A 84 -0.25 9.13 11.87
CA GLY A 84 1.15 9.42 12.15
C GLY A 84 1.67 10.57 11.28
N TYR A 85 1.34 10.57 9.98
CA TYR A 85 1.73 11.61 9.04
C TYR A 85 1.21 12.98 9.50
N ALA A 86 -0.09 13.11 9.81
CA ALA A 86 -0.69 14.33 10.34
C ALA A 86 -0.05 14.79 11.66
N TYR A 87 0.27 13.85 12.56
CA TYR A 87 0.97 14.15 13.80
C TYR A 87 2.39 14.67 13.56
N SER A 88 3.07 14.16 12.53
CA SER A 88 4.41 14.61 12.18
C SER A 88 4.46 16.05 11.64
N HIS A 89 3.38 16.52 11.03
CA HIS A 89 3.23 17.91 10.58
C HIS A 89 2.85 18.87 11.72
N SER A 90 2.06 18.38 12.67
CA SER A 90 1.39 19.25 13.65
C SER A 90 2.00 19.26 15.05
N ARG A 91 2.78 18.23 15.42
CA ARG A 91 3.29 18.04 16.79
C ARG A 91 4.74 17.59 16.86
N ASP A 92 5.10 16.49 16.20
CA ASP A 92 6.45 15.93 16.27
C ASP A 92 6.95 15.46 14.91
N ARG A 93 7.81 16.26 14.29
CA ARG A 93 8.42 15.97 12.99
C ARG A 93 9.10 14.60 12.91
N LYS A 94 9.62 14.07 14.02
CA LYS A 94 10.35 12.79 14.05
C LYS A 94 9.45 11.59 14.37
N TRP A 95 8.14 11.78 14.49
CA TRP A 95 7.20 10.71 14.75
C TRP A 95 7.26 9.62 13.68
N ARG A 96 7.34 8.36 14.09
CA ARG A 96 7.50 7.20 13.20
C ARG A 96 6.27 6.30 13.16
N LYS A 97 5.71 6.00 14.33
CA LYS A 97 4.68 4.98 14.58
C LYS A 97 3.30 5.43 14.10
N ASN A 98 2.29 4.58 14.24
CA ASN A 98 0.90 5.04 14.19
C ASN A 98 0.51 5.82 15.48
N ARG A 99 -0.77 6.09 15.70
CA ARG A 99 -1.26 6.91 16.82
C ARG A 99 -2.15 6.16 17.82
N LYS A 100 -2.21 4.82 17.76
CA LYS A 100 -2.96 4.02 18.73
C LYS A 100 -2.36 4.15 20.14
N PRO A 101 -3.13 4.50 21.18
CA PRO A 101 -2.64 4.44 22.56
C PRO A 101 -2.28 3.01 22.95
N THR A 102 -1.09 2.80 23.52
CA THR A 102 -0.55 1.45 23.81
C THR A 102 -0.41 1.14 25.30
N GLY A 103 -0.86 2.02 26.19
CA GLY A 103 -0.61 1.94 27.63
C GLY A 103 0.75 2.58 28.01
N ASP A 104 1.00 2.73 29.32
CA ASP A 104 2.24 3.26 29.91
C ASP A 104 2.64 4.67 29.43
N ASP A 105 1.66 5.57 29.27
CA ASP A 105 1.83 6.94 28.71
C ASP A 105 2.45 6.99 27.30
N CYS A 106 2.59 5.83 26.65
CA CYS A 106 3.21 5.68 25.35
C CYS A 106 2.18 5.43 24.26
N ILE A 107 2.47 5.97 23.07
CA ILE A 107 1.55 5.96 21.94
C ILE A 107 2.25 5.36 20.72
N GLY A 108 1.51 4.52 20.01
CA GLY A 108 1.83 4.05 18.68
C GLY A 108 2.59 2.74 18.64
N VAL A 109 2.41 2.04 17.53
CA VAL A 109 3.09 0.81 17.13
C VAL A 109 3.87 1.08 15.84
N ASP A 110 5.07 0.49 15.74
CA ASP A 110 5.80 0.46 14.48
C ASP A 110 5.07 -0.51 13.52
N LEU A 111 4.35 0.05 12.55
CA LEU A 111 3.55 -0.71 11.59
C LEU A 111 4.40 -1.71 10.80
N ASN A 112 5.66 -1.40 10.51
CA ASN A 112 6.58 -2.30 9.81
C ASN A 112 7.26 -3.34 10.74
N ARG A 113 6.80 -3.45 11.99
CA ARG A 113 7.09 -4.56 12.91
C ARG A 113 5.84 -5.32 13.32
N ASN A 114 4.67 -4.93 12.80
CA ASN A 114 3.40 -5.46 13.22
C ASN A 114 2.85 -6.57 12.30
N PHE A 115 3.48 -6.85 11.16
CA PHE A 115 3.03 -7.92 10.26
C PHE A 115 3.26 -9.32 10.85
N GLY A 116 2.43 -10.30 10.43
CA GLY A 116 2.45 -11.66 10.96
C GLY A 116 3.65 -12.53 10.56
N TYR A 117 4.47 -12.10 9.61
CA TYR A 117 5.65 -12.87 9.21
C TYR A 117 6.77 -12.71 10.26
N LYS A 118 7.13 -13.81 10.93
CA LYS A 118 8.20 -13.85 11.95
C LYS A 118 8.06 -12.73 12.99
N TRP A 119 6.82 -12.48 13.42
CA TRP A 119 6.52 -11.45 14.41
C TRP A 119 7.25 -11.72 15.72
N ASN A 120 7.91 -10.69 16.27
CA ASN A 120 8.63 -10.74 17.54
C ASN A 120 9.75 -11.81 17.60
N THR A 121 10.48 -12.05 16.50
CA THR A 121 11.65 -12.96 16.49
C THR A 121 13.00 -12.24 16.43
N GLY A 122 13.03 -10.91 16.58
CA GLY A 122 14.25 -10.08 16.52
C GLY A 122 14.09 -8.83 15.64
N GLY A 123 14.87 -7.78 15.92
CA GLY A 123 14.81 -6.51 15.17
C GLY A 123 13.59 -5.62 15.51
N SER A 124 12.89 -5.92 16.60
CA SER A 124 11.74 -5.18 17.15
C SER A 124 11.87 -5.04 18.67
N SER A 125 11.01 -4.24 19.29
CA SER A 125 10.96 -4.05 20.75
C SER A 125 9.59 -4.40 21.33
N ALA A 126 9.59 -4.99 22.53
CA ALA A 126 8.38 -5.21 23.33
C ALA A 126 8.05 -4.01 24.24
N ASN A 127 8.92 -2.98 24.30
CA ASN A 127 8.66 -1.77 25.06
C ASN A 127 7.70 -0.85 24.29
N PRO A 128 6.49 -0.52 24.81
CA PRO A 128 5.52 0.37 24.16
C PRO A 128 6.08 1.75 23.78
N CYS A 129 7.07 2.23 24.52
CA CYS A 129 7.70 3.53 24.31
C CYS A 129 8.79 3.51 23.23
N SER A 130 9.19 2.34 22.74
CA SER A 130 10.17 2.22 21.66
C SER A 130 9.59 2.69 20.33
N ASP A 131 10.43 3.30 19.50
CA ASP A 131 10.17 3.59 18.08
C ASP A 131 10.00 2.32 17.23
N GLN A 132 10.42 1.16 17.76
CA GLN A 132 10.33 -0.16 17.12
C GLN A 132 9.34 -1.09 17.83
N PHE A 133 8.39 -0.53 18.60
CA PHE A 133 7.40 -1.32 19.31
C PHE A 133 6.56 -2.15 18.33
N HIS A 134 6.56 -3.49 18.47
CA HIS A 134 5.89 -4.40 17.52
C HIS A 134 4.38 -4.54 17.73
N GLY A 135 3.81 -3.90 18.76
CA GLY A 135 2.41 -4.01 19.12
C GLY A 135 2.12 -5.18 20.07
N SER A 136 0.87 -5.27 20.54
CA SER A 136 0.44 -6.29 21.51
C SER A 136 0.34 -7.70 20.92
N SER A 137 0.17 -7.80 19.61
CA SER A 137 0.14 -9.05 18.85
C SER A 137 0.52 -8.76 17.40
N ALA A 138 0.84 -9.81 16.63
CA ALA A 138 0.86 -9.71 15.18
C ALA A 138 -0.48 -9.17 14.68
N MET A 139 -0.44 -8.32 13.66
CA MET A 139 -1.60 -7.68 13.04
C MET A 139 -2.51 -7.00 14.06
N SER A 140 -1.96 -6.32 15.07
CA SER A 140 -2.76 -5.64 16.11
C SER A 140 -3.34 -4.29 15.67
N GLU A 141 -2.78 -3.69 14.62
CA GLU A 141 -3.07 -2.34 14.17
C GLU A 141 -4.09 -2.32 13.03
N ASN A 142 -4.93 -1.28 12.97
CA ASN A 142 -5.99 -1.20 11.97
C ASN A 142 -5.42 -1.03 10.56
N GLU A 143 -4.33 -0.30 10.44
CA GLU A 143 -3.62 -0.03 9.18
C GLU A 143 -3.04 -1.32 8.59
N THR A 144 -2.35 -2.14 9.40
CA THR A 144 -1.83 -3.43 8.95
C THR A 144 -2.95 -4.42 8.66
N LYS A 145 -3.98 -4.50 9.51
CA LYS A 145 -5.17 -5.35 9.27
C LYS A 145 -5.89 -4.98 7.97
N ALA A 146 -6.08 -3.69 7.70
CA ALA A 146 -6.71 -3.21 6.48
C ALA A 146 -5.91 -3.62 5.25
N LEU A 147 -4.58 -3.48 5.29
CA LEU A 147 -3.70 -3.92 4.21
C LEU A 147 -3.79 -5.44 3.99
N GLN A 148 -3.70 -6.26 5.05
CA GLN A 148 -3.81 -7.71 4.93
C GLN A 148 -5.16 -8.14 4.36
N SER A 149 -6.25 -7.54 4.86
CA SER A 149 -7.61 -7.83 4.38
C SER A 149 -7.75 -7.45 2.91
N TYR A 150 -7.19 -6.30 2.50
CA TYR A 150 -7.18 -5.88 1.11
C TYR A 150 -6.40 -6.84 0.20
N MET A 151 -5.27 -7.34 0.67
CA MET A 151 -4.41 -8.22 -0.13
C MET A 151 -4.94 -9.65 -0.24
N THR A 152 -5.67 -10.12 0.77
CA THR A 152 -6.17 -11.50 0.85
C THR A 152 -7.17 -11.79 -0.28
N GLY A 153 -7.09 -13.00 -0.85
CA GLY A 153 -7.96 -13.44 -1.95
C GLY A 153 -7.60 -12.86 -3.33
N LYS A 154 -6.50 -12.10 -3.45
CA LYS A 154 -5.98 -11.59 -4.72
C LYS A 154 -4.63 -12.25 -5.04
N ILE A 155 -4.40 -12.48 -6.34
CA ILE A 155 -3.09 -12.93 -6.84
C ILE A 155 -2.28 -11.69 -7.16
N TRP A 156 -1.21 -11.48 -6.39
CA TRP A 156 -0.26 -10.39 -6.56
C TRP A 156 1.01 -10.91 -7.23
N THR A 157 1.51 -10.18 -8.23
CA THR A 157 2.80 -10.48 -8.85
C THR A 157 3.94 -9.74 -8.15
N THR A 158 3.64 -8.54 -7.63
CA THR A 158 4.66 -7.67 -7.05
C THR A 158 4.08 -6.86 -5.89
N TYR A 159 4.87 -6.69 -4.84
CA TYR A 159 4.60 -5.81 -3.71
C TYR A 159 5.82 -4.90 -3.52
N LEU A 160 5.61 -3.58 -3.57
CA LEU A 160 6.64 -2.57 -3.34
C LEU A 160 6.21 -1.71 -2.15
N THR A 161 7.11 -1.54 -1.18
CA THR A 161 6.90 -0.62 -0.06
C THR A 161 8.03 0.40 -0.06
N PHE A 162 7.67 1.67 0.01
CA PHE A 162 8.61 2.78 -0.19
C PHE A 162 8.94 3.48 1.12
N HIS A 163 10.23 3.55 1.42
CA HIS A 163 10.78 4.07 2.67
C HIS A 163 11.89 5.08 2.43
N SER A 164 12.28 5.81 3.48
CA SER A 164 13.50 6.63 3.49
C SER A 164 14.12 6.72 4.88
N TYR A 165 15.41 6.96 5.04
CA TYR A 165 16.48 7.08 4.04
C TYR A 165 17.50 5.93 4.24
N GLY A 166 18.45 5.81 3.31
CA GLY A 166 19.51 4.78 3.39
C GLY A 166 19.98 4.24 2.05
N GLN A 167 19.76 5.00 0.97
CA GLN A 167 20.28 4.72 -0.36
C GLN A 167 21.78 5.01 -0.42
#